data_AF-A0A517LQ54-F1
#
_entry.id   AF-A0A517LQ54-F1
#
_cell.length_a   1.000
_cell.length_b   1.000
_cell.length_c   1.000
_cell.angle_alpha   90.00
_cell.angle_beta   90.00
_cell.angle_gamma   90.00
#
_symmetry.space_group_name_H-M   'P 1'
#
loop_
_entity.id
_entity.type
_entity.pdbx_description
1 polymer ?
#
loop_
_entity_poly.entity_id
_entity_poly.type
_entity_poly.pdbx_seq_one_letter_code
_entity_poly.pdbx_strand_id
1 'polypeptide(L)'
;MAALDLRALDERLDEAEEKDYWIHMDTSRGIDKYPAKQHARAAASKLGVESGLIYLAGAPTTLLEDSDQAVPFRQRRYFYYLSGSNESDNHLLYDIQTDKLTLYIPKIDLRKAVWGGAGSTKSEAEDLYDVDAIAYLSELERDTKTWWKTGDGKLYLLHPIQSHAIASIGTSSPRVDATTLQSAIDQCRVIKDDYEIDLIRQANKVSADAHRAVLEKIKSFKNESQVEGIFLDTCVSEGAHSQAYNIIAGSGSNASVLHYGKNDEPLAGRQVLLIDAGAEWNCYASDVTRTFPISGTWTEEAKAIYDIVEKMQDTVISRLKPGVHYRDMQVLAHVIAANGLLELGILHNGTVAEILKAGTTLAFFPHGLGHHVGLEVHDVLNIRISTEDEQERRFAALKESSLHFQLTHKDLDGKSFCDSRPSLTSNPSELYATFNNPDICMSPAREHSPTLKEGMVITVEPGIYFSKFALENHFLKDPVHSQYINKDVLKKYMNVGGVRIEDDILITRNGYDNLTTAPKGEDALRIIRGEEEGSVTGFALTNRTIRGMQHLKIEDRGVLDWNGKMCHAEGQRMQKKMSNPISDDTRVREWVLEQTENGRNGKGGDCFPISKEEGLMKAFPFRRKRE
;
A
#
# COMPACT_ATOMS: atom_id res chain seq x y z
N MET A 1 12.36 30.38 -21.85
CA MET A 1 12.25 28.92 -21.63
C MET A 1 12.86 28.61 -20.29
N ALA A 2 12.04 28.28 -19.28
CA ALA A 2 12.53 27.92 -17.96
C ALA A 2 12.80 26.41 -17.96
N ALA A 3 14.06 26.02 -17.74
CA ALA A 3 14.43 24.64 -17.50
C ALA A 3 13.64 24.10 -16.30
N LEU A 4 13.23 22.83 -16.34
CA LEU A 4 12.75 22.14 -15.14
C LEU A 4 13.89 22.13 -14.13
N ASP A 5 13.84 23.05 -13.17
CA ASP A 5 14.83 23.17 -12.14
C ASP A 5 14.53 22.11 -11.07
N LEU A 6 15.37 21.08 -11.01
CA LEU A 6 15.30 20.07 -9.95
C LEU A 6 15.40 20.70 -8.56
N ARG A 7 16.01 21.89 -8.42
CA ARG A 7 16.00 22.65 -7.16
C ARG A 7 14.66 23.31 -6.89
N ALA A 8 13.93 23.76 -7.91
CA ALA A 8 12.57 24.27 -7.73
C ALA A 8 11.57 23.14 -7.45
N LEU A 9 11.86 21.91 -7.91
CA LEU A 9 11.13 20.72 -7.44
C LEU A 9 11.44 20.46 -5.96
N ASP A 10 12.71 20.50 -5.55
CA ASP A 10 13.16 20.35 -4.15
C ASP A 10 12.59 21.45 -3.22
N GLU A 11 12.58 22.71 -3.67
CA GLU A 11 12.07 23.86 -2.91
C GLU A 11 10.55 23.78 -2.70
N ARG A 12 9.79 23.25 -3.66
CA ARG A 12 8.35 22.98 -3.51
C ARG A 12 8.04 21.87 -2.49
N LEU A 13 9.03 21.04 -2.13
CA LEU A 13 8.88 19.98 -1.14
C LEU A 13 8.96 20.48 0.31
N ASP A 14 9.47 21.69 0.55
CA ASP A 14 9.84 22.14 1.90
C ASP A 14 8.88 23.17 2.53
N GLU A 15 7.84 23.64 1.82
CA GLU A 15 7.04 24.81 2.24
C GLU A 15 5.68 24.53 2.93
N ALA A 16 5.36 23.31 3.36
CA ALA A 16 4.06 23.00 3.99
C ALA A 16 4.17 22.64 5.48
N GLU A 17 4.27 23.63 6.37
CA GLU A 17 4.01 23.45 7.81
C GLU A 17 2.68 24.13 8.20
N GLU A 18 1.57 23.38 8.17
CA GLU A 18 0.37 23.71 8.95
C GLU A 18 0.41 22.89 10.26
N LYS A 19 0.21 23.56 11.40
CA LYS A 19 0.23 22.92 12.73
C LYS A 19 -1.18 22.58 13.18
N ASP A 20 -1.61 21.36 12.87
CA ASP A 20 -2.76 20.73 13.53
C ASP A 20 -2.29 19.85 14.69
N TYR A 21 -3.08 19.83 15.76
CA TYR A 21 -2.80 19.06 16.97
C TYR A 21 -3.68 17.81 17.00
N TRP A 22 -3.04 16.65 17.19
CA TRP A 22 -3.70 15.36 17.37
C TRP A 22 -3.20 14.70 18.66
N ILE A 23 -4.08 13.98 19.34
CA ILE A 23 -3.77 13.22 20.56
C ILE A 23 -3.93 11.75 20.20
N HIS A 24 -2.83 10.99 20.17
CA HIS A 24 -2.86 9.52 20.13
C HIS A 24 -2.87 8.98 21.55
N MET A 25 -3.76 8.02 21.81
CA MET A 25 -3.77 7.21 23.03
C MET A 25 -3.55 5.76 22.63
N ASP A 26 -2.47 5.17 23.13
CA ASP A 26 -2.09 3.79 22.82
C ASP A 26 -2.51 2.87 23.98
N THR A 27 -3.21 1.76 23.70
CA THR A 27 -3.64 0.80 24.73
C THR A 27 -3.15 -0.61 24.42
N SER A 28 -2.66 -1.31 25.45
CA SER A 28 -1.98 -2.60 25.32
C SER A 28 -2.90 -3.81 25.07
N ARG A 29 -4.17 -3.62 24.72
CA ARG A 29 -5.14 -4.68 24.42
C ARG A 29 -6.09 -4.21 23.32
N GLY A 30 -6.24 -5.00 22.25
CA GLY A 30 -7.24 -4.76 21.21
C GLY A 30 -8.65 -4.84 21.79
N ILE A 31 -9.20 -3.69 22.15
CA ILE A 31 -10.57 -3.49 22.65
C ILE A 31 -11.31 -2.47 21.78
N ASP A 32 -10.70 -1.98 20.70
CA ASP A 32 -11.37 -1.02 19.84
C ASP A 32 -12.19 -1.78 18.78
N LYS A 33 -13.49 -1.54 18.79
CA LYS A 33 -14.36 -1.91 17.67
C LYS A 33 -13.94 -1.10 16.45
N TYR A 34 -14.26 -1.58 15.26
CA TYR A 34 -14.14 -0.79 14.04
C TYR A 34 -14.84 0.57 14.24
N PRO A 35 -14.19 1.73 13.97
CA PRO A 35 -14.65 3.07 14.39
C PRO A 35 -15.78 3.64 13.51
N ALA A 36 -16.84 2.85 13.31
CA ALA A 36 -17.97 3.17 12.44
C ALA A 36 -18.64 4.50 12.81
N LYS A 37 -18.78 4.79 14.11
CA LYS A 37 -19.42 6.03 14.56
C LYS A 37 -18.61 7.27 14.18
N GLN A 38 -17.30 7.19 14.35
CA GLN A 38 -16.38 8.26 13.95
C GLN A 38 -16.41 8.48 12.43
N HIS A 39 -16.41 7.40 11.65
CA HIS A 39 -16.53 7.49 10.20
C HIS A 39 -17.85 8.14 9.75
N ALA A 40 -18.98 7.80 10.39
CA ALA A 40 -20.27 8.40 10.09
C ALA A 40 -20.28 9.91 10.37
N ARG A 41 -19.71 10.35 11.49
CA ARG A 41 -19.53 11.77 11.83
C ARG A 41 -18.62 12.49 10.82
N ALA A 42 -17.51 11.86 10.43
CA ALA A 42 -16.60 12.41 9.43
C ALA A 42 -17.29 12.59 8.07
N ALA A 43 -18.06 11.59 7.61
CA ALA A 43 -18.82 11.67 6.36
C ALA A 43 -19.86 12.80 6.40
N ALA A 44 -20.60 12.98 7.51
CA ALA A 44 -21.53 14.10 7.66
C ALA A 44 -20.81 15.47 7.69
N SER A 45 -19.64 15.54 8.33
CA SER A 45 -18.80 16.75 8.29
C SER A 45 -18.37 17.08 6.86
N LYS A 46 -17.99 16.08 6.04
CA LYS A 46 -17.64 16.27 4.62
C LYS A 46 -18.84 16.64 3.74
N LEU A 47 -20.06 16.21 4.09
CA LEU A 47 -21.29 16.69 3.46
C LEU A 47 -21.55 18.18 3.76
N GLY A 48 -21.01 18.71 4.85
CA GLY A 48 -21.18 20.12 5.24
C GLY A 48 -22.60 20.44 5.71
N VAL A 49 -23.27 19.50 6.38
CA VAL A 49 -24.66 19.65 6.85
C VAL A 49 -24.80 19.31 8.33
N GLU A 50 -25.76 19.95 8.99
CA GLU A 50 -26.08 19.74 10.41
C GLU A 50 -27.31 18.81 10.62
N SER A 51 -28.11 18.59 9.57
CA SER A 51 -29.28 17.72 9.59
C SER A 51 -29.41 16.90 8.30
N GLY A 52 -30.03 15.73 8.41
CA GLY A 52 -30.18 14.78 7.32
C GLY A 52 -30.12 13.33 7.80
N LEU A 53 -30.48 12.41 6.91
CA LEU A 53 -30.40 10.97 7.16
C LEU A 53 -29.54 10.34 6.08
N ILE A 54 -28.46 9.68 6.48
CA ILE A 54 -27.69 8.83 5.57
C ILE A 54 -28.29 7.43 5.63
N TYR A 55 -28.57 6.84 4.47
CA TYR A 55 -28.97 5.44 4.36
C TYR A 55 -28.00 4.69 3.45
N LEU A 56 -27.52 3.54 3.93
CA LEU A 56 -26.72 2.60 3.16
C LEU A 56 -27.28 1.19 3.29
N ALA A 57 -27.31 0.46 2.18
CA ALA A 57 -27.64 -0.95 2.16
C ALA A 57 -26.37 -1.78 2.01
N GLY A 58 -26.21 -2.77 2.87
CA GLY A 58 -25.18 -3.81 2.73
C GLY A 58 -25.38 -4.64 1.48
N ALA A 59 -24.41 -5.50 1.20
CA ALA A 59 -24.49 -6.48 0.12
C ALA A 59 -25.58 -7.51 0.47
N PRO A 60 -26.56 -7.74 -0.42
CA PRO A 60 -27.56 -8.77 -0.20
C PRO A 60 -26.94 -10.15 -0.43
N THR A 61 -27.54 -11.18 0.17
CA THR A 61 -27.29 -12.56 -0.23
C THR A 61 -27.79 -12.77 -1.66
N THR A 62 -26.93 -13.26 -2.55
CA THR A 62 -27.28 -13.58 -3.94
C THR A 62 -26.90 -15.03 -4.26
N LEU A 63 -27.64 -15.62 -5.20
CA LEU A 63 -27.38 -16.95 -5.72
C LEU A 63 -26.81 -16.84 -7.14
N LEU A 64 -26.04 -17.83 -7.56
CA LEU A 64 -25.62 -17.98 -8.95
C LEU A 64 -26.86 -18.13 -9.84
N GLU A 65 -26.77 -17.64 -11.08
CA GLU A 65 -27.88 -17.70 -12.04
C GLU A 65 -28.36 -19.15 -12.21
N ASP A 66 -29.68 -19.35 -12.09
CA ASP A 66 -30.35 -20.65 -12.16
C ASP A 66 -29.80 -21.73 -11.19
N SER A 67 -29.23 -21.32 -10.05
CA SER A 67 -28.65 -22.20 -9.03
C SER A 67 -29.11 -21.84 -7.61
N ASP A 68 -29.11 -22.82 -6.70
CA ASP A 68 -29.26 -22.62 -5.26
C ASP A 68 -27.94 -22.37 -4.52
N GLN A 69 -26.82 -22.33 -5.26
CA GLN A 69 -25.50 -22.01 -4.73
C GLN A 69 -25.33 -20.50 -4.54
N ALA A 70 -24.92 -20.09 -3.34
CA ALA A 70 -24.61 -18.69 -3.04
C ALA A 70 -23.40 -18.19 -3.83
N VAL A 71 -23.48 -16.94 -4.32
CA VAL A 71 -22.31 -16.22 -4.80
C VAL A 71 -21.39 -15.97 -3.60
N PRO A 72 -20.06 -16.15 -3.73
CA PRO A 72 -19.12 -15.77 -2.67
C PRO A 72 -19.38 -14.34 -2.19
N PHE A 73 -19.62 -14.20 -0.89
CA PHE A 73 -20.02 -12.93 -0.30
C PHE A 73 -18.85 -11.95 -0.24
N ARG A 74 -19.06 -10.73 -0.75
CA ARG A 74 -18.16 -9.59 -0.57
C ARG A 74 -19.00 -8.37 -0.22
N GLN A 75 -18.68 -7.72 0.89
CA GLN A 75 -19.44 -6.57 1.39
C GLN A 75 -19.21 -5.32 0.55
N ARG A 76 -20.22 -4.45 0.46
CA ARG A 76 -20.10 -3.12 -0.14
C ARG A 76 -19.19 -2.23 0.71
N ARG A 77 -18.13 -1.67 0.13
CA ARG A 77 -17.11 -0.90 0.87
C ARG A 77 -17.64 0.36 1.53
N TYR A 78 -18.55 1.10 0.90
CA TYR A 78 -19.15 2.29 1.54
C TYR A 78 -20.02 1.92 2.74
N PHE A 79 -20.76 0.81 2.67
CA PHE A 79 -21.54 0.30 3.80
C PHE A 79 -20.63 -0.18 4.92
N TYR A 80 -19.61 -0.99 4.59
CA TYR A 80 -18.62 -1.46 5.55
C TYR A 80 -17.93 -0.27 6.22
N TYR A 81 -17.53 0.75 5.46
CA TYR A 81 -16.82 1.92 5.97
C TYR A 81 -17.57 2.63 7.11
N LEU A 82 -18.90 2.75 7.02
CA LEU A 82 -19.73 3.40 8.03
C LEU A 82 -20.35 2.46 9.06
N SER A 83 -20.10 1.15 9.01
CA SER A 83 -20.75 0.18 9.91
C SER A 83 -19.80 -0.83 10.57
N GLY A 84 -18.67 -1.15 9.94
CA GLY A 84 -17.82 -2.28 10.30
C GLY A 84 -18.47 -3.66 10.05
N SER A 85 -19.71 -3.69 9.55
CA SER A 85 -20.50 -4.93 9.42
C SER A 85 -20.13 -5.70 8.15
N ASN A 86 -19.51 -6.87 8.33
CA ASN A 86 -19.25 -7.83 7.25
C ASN A 86 -20.29 -8.97 7.16
N GLU A 87 -21.51 -8.71 7.62
CA GLU A 87 -22.65 -9.62 7.46
C GLU A 87 -23.56 -9.18 6.30
N SER A 88 -24.17 -10.15 5.61
CA SER A 88 -25.08 -9.92 4.49
C SER A 88 -26.42 -9.35 4.94
N ASP A 89 -27.12 -8.69 4.01
CA ASP A 89 -28.51 -8.23 4.17
C ASP A 89 -28.73 -7.20 5.30
N ASN A 90 -27.65 -6.67 5.88
CA ASN A 90 -27.71 -5.58 6.87
C ASN A 90 -27.93 -4.22 6.18
N HIS A 91 -28.52 -3.29 6.91
CA HIS A 91 -28.76 -1.91 6.47
C HIS A 91 -28.34 -0.91 7.56
N LEU A 92 -28.02 0.32 7.18
CA LEU A 92 -27.52 1.34 8.09
C LEU A 92 -28.30 2.64 7.92
N LEU A 93 -28.68 3.24 9.05
CA LEU A 93 -29.15 4.63 9.12
C LEU A 93 -28.24 5.45 10.00
N TYR A 94 -27.89 6.65 9.56
CA TYR A 94 -27.25 7.66 10.40
C TYR A 94 -28.05 8.96 10.35
N ASP A 95 -28.72 9.26 11.45
CA ASP A 95 -29.40 10.54 11.65
C ASP A 95 -28.37 11.56 12.14
N ILE A 96 -28.05 12.52 11.27
CA ILE A 96 -26.97 13.50 11.48
C ILE A 96 -27.33 14.45 12.63
N GLN A 97 -28.60 14.86 12.72
CA GLN A 97 -29.04 15.88 13.68
C GLN A 97 -29.04 15.32 15.10
N THR A 98 -29.50 14.08 15.27
CA THR A 98 -29.51 13.41 16.58
C THR A 98 -28.21 12.68 16.86
N ASP A 99 -27.26 12.70 15.92
CA ASP A 99 -26.02 11.94 15.95
C ASP A 99 -26.30 10.49 16.36
N LYS A 100 -27.19 9.80 15.63
CA LYS A 100 -27.62 8.42 15.94
C LYS A 100 -27.38 7.47 14.76
N LEU A 101 -26.47 6.52 14.96
CA LEU A 101 -26.10 5.46 14.02
C LEU A 101 -26.80 4.16 14.42
N THR A 102 -27.65 3.64 13.54
CA THR A 102 -28.44 2.42 13.78
C THR A 102 -28.16 1.39 12.70
N LEU A 103 -27.70 0.20 13.12
CA LEU A 103 -27.54 -0.95 12.25
C LEU A 103 -28.82 -1.80 12.29
N TYR A 104 -29.34 -2.12 11.12
CA TYR A 104 -30.53 -2.93 10.92
C TYR A 104 -30.12 -4.32 10.44
N ILE A 105 -30.36 -5.32 11.27
CA ILE A 105 -30.00 -6.73 10.99
C ILE A 105 -31.25 -7.56 10.67
N PRO A 106 -31.17 -8.58 9.79
CA PRO A 106 -32.24 -9.55 9.60
C PRO A 106 -32.62 -10.25 10.92
N LYS A 107 -33.90 -10.62 11.06
CA LYS A 107 -34.27 -11.58 12.11
C LYS A 107 -33.74 -12.95 11.74
N ILE A 108 -33.14 -13.66 12.69
CA ILE A 108 -32.72 -15.05 12.49
C ILE A 108 -33.96 -15.90 12.15
N ASP A 109 -33.99 -16.44 10.93
CA ASP A 109 -34.94 -17.48 10.54
C ASP A 109 -34.31 -18.83 10.89
N LEU A 110 -34.83 -19.49 11.94
CA LEU A 110 -34.36 -20.80 12.39
C LEU A 110 -34.31 -21.84 11.27
N ARG A 111 -35.22 -21.76 10.28
CA ARG A 111 -35.21 -22.70 9.17
C ARG A 111 -34.05 -22.48 8.23
N LYS A 112 -33.57 -21.24 8.06
CA LYS A 112 -32.41 -20.90 7.23
C LYS A 112 -31.09 -21.07 7.98
N ALA A 113 -31.08 -20.74 9.27
CA ALA A 113 -29.91 -20.81 10.12
C ALA A 113 -29.31 -22.22 10.21
N VAL A 114 -30.14 -23.26 10.12
CA VAL A 114 -29.69 -24.66 10.08
C VAL A 114 -28.86 -24.98 8.82
N TRP A 115 -29.05 -24.23 7.72
CA TRP A 115 -28.34 -24.48 6.45
C TRP A 115 -27.12 -23.57 6.28
N GLY A 116 -27.30 -22.26 6.48
CA GLY A 116 -26.30 -21.25 6.16
C GLY A 116 -25.57 -20.66 7.37
N GLY A 117 -25.89 -21.11 8.59
CA GLY A 117 -25.49 -20.43 9.83
C GLY A 117 -26.45 -19.28 10.18
N ALA A 118 -26.44 -18.88 11.45
CA ALA A 118 -27.16 -17.70 11.90
C ALA A 118 -26.27 -16.46 11.72
N GLY A 119 -26.86 -15.36 11.26
CA GLY A 119 -26.27 -14.04 11.47
C GLY A 119 -26.34 -13.64 12.95
N SER A 120 -25.78 -12.49 13.29
CA SER A 120 -25.72 -12.00 14.65
C SER A 120 -27.11 -11.81 15.27
N THR A 121 -27.23 -12.13 16.56
CA THR A 121 -28.32 -11.62 17.40
C THR A 121 -28.13 -10.12 17.66
N LYS A 122 -29.16 -9.45 18.20
CA LYS A 122 -29.00 -8.03 18.59
C LYS A 122 -27.89 -7.83 19.61
N SER A 123 -27.80 -8.71 20.61
CA SER A 123 -26.78 -8.62 21.67
C SER A 123 -25.37 -8.81 21.09
N GLU A 124 -25.17 -9.81 20.21
CA GLU A 124 -23.87 -10.03 19.58
C GLU A 124 -23.50 -8.85 18.68
N ALA A 125 -24.44 -8.32 17.90
CA ALA A 125 -24.21 -7.14 17.07
C ALA A 125 -23.90 -5.88 17.92
N GLU A 126 -24.53 -5.72 19.08
CA GLU A 126 -24.21 -4.66 20.05
C GLU A 126 -22.78 -4.80 20.61
N ASP A 127 -22.28 -6.03 20.79
CA ASP A 127 -20.92 -6.29 21.26
C ASP A 127 -19.87 -6.16 20.14
N LEU A 128 -20.24 -6.41 18.88
CA LEU A 128 -19.34 -6.41 17.72
C LEU A 128 -19.17 -5.03 17.07
N TYR A 129 -20.27 -4.28 16.91
CA TYR A 129 -20.28 -3.09 16.06
C TYR A 129 -20.31 -1.78 16.87
N ASP A 130 -19.61 -0.76 16.38
CA ASP A 130 -19.57 0.58 16.97
C ASP A 130 -20.75 1.43 16.48
N VAL A 131 -21.94 1.11 16.97
CA VAL A 131 -23.20 1.79 16.61
C VAL A 131 -24.02 2.08 17.86
N ASP A 132 -24.90 3.09 17.80
CA ASP A 132 -25.72 3.50 18.95
C ASP A 132 -26.92 2.58 19.20
N ALA A 133 -27.36 1.86 18.17
CA ALA A 133 -28.51 0.95 18.28
C ALA A 133 -28.48 -0.17 17.24
N ILE A 134 -29.00 -1.33 17.64
CA ILE A 134 -29.32 -2.45 16.73
C ILE A 134 -30.85 -2.60 16.61
N ALA A 135 -31.34 -2.51 15.38
CA ALA A 135 -32.75 -2.70 15.02
C ALA A 135 -32.94 -3.92 14.12
N TYR A 136 -34.16 -4.46 14.03
CA TYR A 136 -34.43 -5.47 13.02
C TYR A 136 -34.78 -4.84 11.68
N LEU A 137 -34.40 -5.47 10.58
CA LEU A 137 -34.71 -5.01 9.22
C LEU A 137 -36.22 -4.75 9.00
N SER A 138 -37.09 -5.51 9.66
CA SER A 138 -38.55 -5.29 9.64
C SER A 138 -39.00 -3.92 10.17
N GLU A 139 -38.14 -3.22 10.90
CA GLU A 139 -38.40 -1.91 11.50
C GLU A 139 -37.91 -0.75 10.62
N LEU A 140 -37.00 -1.03 9.67
CA LEU A 140 -36.35 -0.03 8.83
C LEU A 140 -37.37 0.88 8.13
N GLU A 141 -38.35 0.32 7.44
CA GLU A 141 -39.34 1.10 6.69
C GLU A 141 -40.15 2.04 7.60
N ARG A 142 -40.51 1.58 8.81
CA ARG A 142 -41.23 2.38 9.80
C ARG A 142 -40.36 3.55 10.26
N ASP A 143 -39.11 3.28 10.61
CA ASP A 143 -38.19 4.27 11.16
C ASP A 143 -37.84 5.34 10.12
N THR A 144 -37.52 4.92 8.89
CA THR A 144 -37.23 5.85 7.79
C THR A 144 -38.45 6.67 7.40
N LYS A 145 -39.68 6.11 7.40
CA LYS A 145 -40.92 6.89 7.19
C LYS A 145 -41.20 7.87 8.32
N THR A 146 -40.84 7.52 9.55
CA THR A 146 -41.03 8.38 10.71
C THR A 146 -40.10 9.58 10.58
N TRP A 147 -38.81 9.32 10.36
CA TRP A 147 -37.84 10.37 10.08
C TRP A 147 -38.24 11.23 8.87
N TRP A 148 -38.75 10.63 7.79
CA TRP A 148 -39.21 11.41 6.63
C TRP A 148 -40.30 12.42 6.97
N LYS A 149 -41.18 12.12 7.92
CA LYS A 149 -42.27 13.02 8.34
C LYS A 149 -41.83 14.08 9.34
N THR A 150 -40.86 13.77 10.20
CA THR A 150 -40.55 14.59 11.39
C THR A 150 -39.14 15.14 11.41
N GLY A 151 -38.20 14.46 10.77
CA GLY A 151 -36.80 14.85 10.68
C GLY A 151 -36.60 16.05 9.77
N ASP A 152 -35.46 16.70 9.91
CA ASP A 152 -35.04 17.83 9.10
C ASP A 152 -33.89 17.44 8.14
N GLY A 153 -33.68 18.21 7.08
CA GLY A 153 -32.63 17.96 6.09
C GLY A 153 -33.00 16.91 5.03
N LYS A 154 -32.00 16.49 4.24
CA LYS A 154 -32.18 15.56 3.11
C LYS A 154 -31.93 14.10 3.50
N LEU A 155 -32.53 13.18 2.74
CA LEU A 155 -32.16 11.77 2.73
C LEU A 155 -30.99 11.59 1.75
N TYR A 156 -29.84 11.19 2.26
CA TYR A 156 -28.63 10.92 1.48
C TYR A 156 -28.52 9.44 1.14
N LEU A 157 -28.38 9.15 -0.14
CA LEU A 157 -28.19 7.80 -0.69
C LEU A 157 -26.85 7.74 -1.42
N LEU A 158 -26.23 6.57 -1.44
CA LEU A 158 -25.05 6.36 -2.29
C LEU A 158 -25.48 6.25 -3.76
N HIS A 159 -26.39 5.32 -4.04
CA HIS A 159 -26.96 5.12 -5.38
C HIS A 159 -28.48 4.87 -5.28
N PRO A 160 -29.31 5.47 -6.15
CA PRO A 160 -30.76 5.28 -6.09
C PRO A 160 -31.20 3.82 -6.15
N ILE A 161 -30.50 2.96 -6.89
CA ILE A 161 -30.82 1.53 -7.01
C ILE A 161 -30.72 0.76 -5.67
N GLN A 162 -29.97 1.29 -4.70
CA GLN A 162 -29.80 0.66 -3.38
C GLN A 162 -30.92 0.99 -2.38
N SER A 163 -31.87 1.85 -2.77
CA SER A 163 -32.97 2.32 -1.92
C SER A 163 -34.19 1.41 -1.88
N HIS A 164 -34.14 0.21 -2.45
CA HIS A 164 -35.31 -0.68 -2.57
C HIS A 164 -36.01 -0.95 -1.23
N ALA A 165 -35.24 -1.18 -0.16
CA ALA A 165 -35.79 -1.43 1.19
C ALA A 165 -36.50 -0.22 1.81
N ILE A 166 -36.33 0.98 1.25
CA ILE A 166 -36.97 2.23 1.67
C ILE A 166 -37.75 2.90 0.53
N ALA A 167 -38.09 2.16 -0.53
CA ALA A 167 -38.66 2.71 -1.77
C ALA A 167 -39.97 3.48 -1.56
N SER A 168 -40.70 3.20 -0.49
CA SER A 168 -41.95 3.88 -0.13
C SER A 168 -41.79 5.36 0.24
N ILE A 169 -40.56 5.87 0.35
CA ILE A 169 -40.25 7.28 0.63
C ILE A 169 -40.31 8.17 -0.62
N GLY A 170 -40.47 7.58 -1.81
CA GLY A 170 -40.56 8.32 -3.06
C GLY A 170 -39.20 8.91 -3.42
N THR A 171 -38.30 8.04 -3.89
CA THR A 171 -36.88 8.34 -4.16
C THR A 171 -36.66 9.39 -5.25
N SER A 172 -37.72 9.79 -5.96
CA SER A 172 -37.74 10.92 -6.91
C SER A 172 -38.01 12.27 -6.26
N SER A 173 -38.19 12.33 -4.93
CA SER A 173 -38.40 13.57 -4.19
C SER A 173 -37.16 14.47 -4.21
N PRO A 174 -37.28 15.80 -4.32
CA PRO A 174 -36.15 16.74 -4.25
C PRO A 174 -35.45 16.75 -2.89
N ARG A 175 -36.07 16.15 -1.85
CA ARG A 175 -35.47 15.96 -0.52
C ARG A 175 -34.54 14.74 -0.46
N VAL A 176 -34.41 13.99 -1.57
CA VAL A 176 -33.43 12.91 -1.71
C VAL A 176 -32.21 13.42 -2.47
N ASP A 177 -31.03 13.17 -1.91
CA ASP A 177 -29.74 13.49 -2.50
C ASP A 177 -28.97 12.19 -2.72
N ALA A 178 -28.65 11.88 -3.97
CA ALA A 178 -27.92 10.67 -4.34
C ALA A 178 -26.62 10.99 -5.09
N THR A 179 -26.12 12.22 -4.98
CA THR A 179 -24.96 12.70 -5.75
C THR A 179 -23.81 13.14 -4.85
N THR A 180 -24.09 13.57 -3.61
CA THR A 180 -23.08 14.17 -2.73
C THR A 180 -22.43 13.17 -1.76
N LEU A 181 -23.14 12.12 -1.35
CA LEU A 181 -22.68 11.19 -0.31
C LEU A 181 -21.41 10.44 -0.70
N GLN A 182 -21.31 9.97 -1.95
CA GLN A 182 -20.15 9.22 -2.41
C GLN A 182 -18.87 10.05 -2.28
N SER A 183 -18.87 11.28 -2.80
CA SER A 183 -17.71 12.17 -2.72
C SER A 183 -17.35 12.55 -1.27
N ALA A 184 -18.33 12.65 -0.38
CA ALA A 184 -18.08 12.90 1.03
C ALA A 184 -17.36 11.73 1.71
N ILE A 185 -17.80 10.48 1.45
CA ILE A 185 -17.16 9.28 1.99
C ILE A 185 -15.79 9.04 1.35
N ASP A 186 -15.63 9.30 0.05
CA ASP A 186 -14.34 9.16 -0.66
C ASP A 186 -13.27 10.06 -0.04
N GLN A 187 -13.62 11.30 0.30
CA GLN A 187 -12.73 12.23 0.99
C GLN A 187 -12.29 11.75 2.37
N CYS A 188 -13.11 10.94 3.06
CA CYS A 188 -12.72 10.31 4.31
C CYS A 188 -11.79 9.12 4.05
N ARG A 189 -12.22 8.16 3.20
CA ARG A 189 -11.47 6.91 2.90
C ARG A 189 -10.06 7.12 2.34
N VAL A 190 -9.80 8.25 1.69
CA VAL A 190 -8.45 8.59 1.19
C VAL A 190 -7.44 8.75 2.32
N ILE A 191 -7.87 9.21 3.50
CA ILE A 191 -7.03 9.41 4.69
C ILE A 191 -7.40 8.36 5.72
N LYS A 192 -6.48 7.42 5.98
CA LYS A 192 -6.71 6.29 6.88
C LYS A 192 -6.50 6.75 8.32
N ASP A 193 -7.39 6.30 9.21
CA ASP A 193 -7.12 6.36 10.65
C ASP A 193 -6.21 5.19 11.10
N ASP A 194 -5.81 5.19 12.37
CA ASP A 194 -4.91 4.17 12.92
C ASP A 194 -5.49 2.76 12.83
N TYR A 195 -6.81 2.61 13.02
CA TYR A 195 -7.48 1.32 12.98
C TYR A 195 -7.43 0.76 11.55
N GLU A 196 -7.70 1.61 10.56
CA GLU A 196 -7.57 1.25 9.14
C GLU A 196 -6.12 0.89 8.77
N ILE A 197 -5.14 1.67 9.23
CA ILE A 197 -3.72 1.41 9.00
C ILE A 197 -3.30 0.05 9.57
N ASP A 198 -3.76 -0.31 10.77
CA ASP A 198 -3.42 -1.59 11.38
C ASP A 198 -4.03 -2.79 10.63
N LEU A 199 -5.23 -2.64 10.05
CA LEU A 199 -5.79 -3.67 9.17
C LEU A 199 -5.00 -3.81 7.87
N ILE A 200 -4.54 -2.72 7.26
CA ILE A 200 -3.68 -2.74 6.07
C ILE A 200 -2.30 -3.33 6.39
N ARG A 201 -1.74 -3.05 7.57
CA ARG A 201 -0.49 -3.67 8.05
C ARG A 201 -0.66 -5.18 8.21
N GLN A 202 -1.78 -5.62 8.76
CA GLN A 202 -2.06 -7.05 8.88
C GLN A 202 -2.22 -7.73 7.52
N ALA A 203 -2.90 -7.08 6.55
CA ALA A 203 -2.96 -7.56 5.18
C ALA A 203 -1.56 -7.68 4.56
N ASN A 204 -0.71 -6.65 4.71
CA ASN A 204 0.68 -6.66 4.23
C ASN A 204 1.52 -7.75 4.86
N LYS A 205 1.37 -8.01 6.17
CA LYS A 205 2.07 -9.08 6.88
C LYS A 205 1.73 -10.44 6.26
N VAL A 206 0.44 -10.74 6.11
CA VAL A 206 0.00 -12.02 5.53
C VAL A 206 0.48 -12.17 4.08
N SER A 207 0.42 -11.09 3.28
CA SER A 207 0.98 -11.06 1.93
C SER A 207 2.48 -11.34 1.92
N ALA A 208 3.24 -10.74 2.84
CA ALA A 208 4.68 -10.94 2.95
C ALA A 208 5.04 -12.40 3.28
N ASP A 209 4.29 -13.03 4.17
CA ASP A 209 4.47 -14.43 4.52
C ASP A 209 4.11 -15.36 3.35
N ALA A 210 3.07 -15.04 2.58
CA ALA A 210 2.71 -15.76 1.36
C ALA A 210 3.77 -15.61 0.25
N HIS A 211 4.31 -14.41 0.03
CA HIS A 211 5.44 -14.19 -0.87
C HIS A 211 6.67 -14.99 -0.43
N ARG A 212 7.01 -14.99 0.87
CA ARG A 212 8.10 -15.80 1.44
C ARG A 212 7.88 -17.30 1.21
N ALA A 213 6.68 -17.81 1.46
CA ALA A 213 6.35 -19.23 1.26
C ALA A 213 6.54 -19.68 -0.19
N VAL A 214 6.25 -18.80 -1.17
CA VAL A 214 6.56 -19.06 -2.57
C VAL A 214 8.07 -19.11 -2.81
N LEU A 215 8.83 -18.13 -2.30
CA LEU A 215 10.28 -18.06 -2.46
C LEU A 215 10.98 -19.33 -1.92
N GLU A 216 10.52 -19.85 -0.78
CA GLU A 216 11.05 -21.08 -0.16
C GLU A 216 10.84 -22.32 -1.02
N LYS A 217 9.74 -22.37 -1.79
CA LYS A 217 9.31 -23.56 -2.53
C LYS A 217 9.53 -23.47 -4.03
N ILE A 218 9.89 -22.31 -4.58
CA ILE A 218 9.89 -22.04 -6.04
C ILE A 218 10.65 -23.10 -6.86
N LYS A 219 11.80 -23.58 -6.37
CA LYS A 219 12.63 -24.58 -7.06
C LYS A 219 11.94 -25.93 -7.24
N SER A 220 10.88 -26.21 -6.48
CA SER A 220 10.10 -27.45 -6.57
C SER A 220 8.90 -27.33 -7.53
N PHE A 221 8.54 -26.12 -7.95
CA PHE A 221 7.37 -25.89 -8.80
C PHE A 221 7.66 -26.18 -10.26
N LYS A 222 6.63 -26.64 -10.96
CA LYS A 222 6.66 -27.00 -12.38
C LYS A 222 5.96 -25.94 -13.24
N ASN A 223 4.92 -25.29 -12.70
CA ASN A 223 4.12 -24.30 -13.40
C ASN A 223 3.68 -23.16 -12.44
N GLU A 224 3.11 -22.13 -13.04
CA GLU A 224 2.60 -20.94 -12.34
C GLU A 224 1.42 -21.26 -11.39
N SER A 225 0.62 -22.30 -11.64
CA SER A 225 -0.52 -22.65 -10.78
C SER A 225 -0.09 -23.08 -9.37
N GLN A 226 1.11 -23.66 -9.24
CA GLN A 226 1.65 -24.04 -7.93
C GLN A 226 2.10 -22.81 -7.12
N VAL A 227 2.49 -21.73 -7.80
CA VAL A 227 2.77 -20.43 -7.17
C VAL A 227 1.50 -19.87 -6.56
N GLU A 228 0.45 -19.76 -7.39
CA GLU A 228 -0.88 -19.31 -6.95
C GLU A 228 -1.40 -20.17 -5.79
N GLY A 229 -1.33 -21.49 -5.90
CA GLY A 229 -1.81 -22.41 -4.86
C GLY A 229 -1.12 -22.23 -3.51
N ILE A 230 0.21 -22.04 -3.48
CA ILE A 230 0.94 -21.81 -2.22
C ILE A 230 0.67 -20.43 -1.64
N PHE A 231 0.49 -19.41 -2.48
CA PHE A 231 0.13 -18.09 -2.01
C PHE A 231 -1.26 -18.11 -1.34
N LEU A 232 -2.25 -18.74 -1.98
CA LEU A 232 -3.61 -18.90 -1.44
C LEU A 232 -3.62 -19.71 -0.14
N ASP A 233 -2.93 -20.86 -0.12
CA ASP A 233 -2.82 -21.72 1.07
C ASP A 233 -2.28 -20.96 2.28
N THR A 234 -1.23 -20.15 2.08
CA THR A 234 -0.61 -19.36 3.14
C THR A 234 -1.57 -18.29 3.65
N CYS A 235 -2.17 -17.50 2.75
CA CYS A 235 -3.14 -16.46 3.13
C CYS A 235 -4.32 -17.04 3.93
N VAL A 236 -4.94 -18.09 3.42
CA VAL A 236 -6.10 -18.72 4.06
C VAL A 236 -5.73 -19.34 5.40
N SER A 237 -4.57 -19.97 5.51
CA SER A 237 -4.08 -20.58 6.75
C SER A 237 -3.78 -19.56 7.84
N GLU A 238 -3.41 -18.32 7.47
CA GLU A 238 -3.23 -17.20 8.40
C GLU A 238 -4.52 -16.42 8.70
N GLY A 239 -5.65 -16.80 8.09
CA GLY A 239 -6.97 -16.21 8.33
C GLY A 239 -7.41 -15.16 7.31
N ALA A 240 -6.59 -14.85 6.31
CA ALA A 240 -6.99 -14.02 5.17
C ALA A 240 -7.73 -14.87 4.14
N HIS A 241 -9.03 -15.08 4.37
CA HIS A 241 -9.87 -15.94 3.54
C HIS A 241 -10.09 -15.42 2.11
N SER A 242 -9.85 -14.13 1.88
CA SER A 242 -10.02 -13.48 0.58
C SER A 242 -8.72 -12.81 0.16
N GLN A 243 -8.53 -12.71 -1.15
CA GLN A 243 -7.44 -11.96 -1.77
C GLN A 243 -7.99 -10.60 -2.21
N ALA A 244 -7.14 -9.58 -2.19
CA ALA A 244 -7.54 -8.24 -2.58
C ALA A 244 -7.93 -8.18 -4.08
N TYR A 245 -7.25 -9.01 -4.89
CA TYR A 245 -7.44 -9.19 -6.33
C TYR A 245 -6.94 -10.59 -6.75
N ASN A 246 -7.14 -10.97 -8.01
CA ASN A 246 -6.66 -12.25 -8.52
C ASN A 246 -5.13 -12.24 -8.59
N ILE A 247 -4.51 -13.31 -8.09
CA ILE A 247 -3.04 -13.48 -8.12
C ILE A 247 -2.54 -13.46 -9.57
N ILE A 248 -1.45 -12.75 -9.80
CA ILE A 248 -0.75 -12.69 -11.06
C ILE A 248 0.60 -13.41 -10.88
N ALA A 249 0.74 -14.60 -11.47
CA ALA A 249 1.98 -15.37 -11.46
C ALA A 249 2.55 -15.48 -12.88
N GLY A 250 3.28 -14.47 -13.33
CA GLY A 250 3.80 -14.36 -14.69
C GLY A 250 5.27 -14.79 -14.81
N SER A 251 5.56 -15.91 -15.47
CA SER A 251 6.92 -16.39 -15.73
C SER A 251 7.46 -16.02 -17.12
N GLY A 252 8.71 -15.57 -17.19
CA GLY A 252 9.35 -15.10 -18.42
C GLY A 252 8.48 -14.10 -19.17
N SER A 253 8.15 -14.36 -20.45
CA SER A 253 7.31 -13.47 -21.27
C SER A 253 5.95 -13.11 -20.65
N ASN A 254 5.38 -13.97 -19.79
CA ASN A 254 4.10 -13.71 -19.14
C ASN A 254 4.17 -12.54 -18.15
N ALA A 255 5.36 -12.29 -17.56
CA ALA A 255 5.62 -11.11 -16.73
C ALA A 255 5.44 -9.77 -17.48
N SER A 256 5.35 -9.80 -18.82
CA SER A 256 5.05 -8.61 -19.64
C SER A 256 3.55 -8.30 -19.80
N VAL A 257 2.67 -9.16 -19.28
CA VAL A 257 1.22 -8.98 -19.30
C VAL A 257 0.79 -8.53 -17.92
N LEU A 258 0.40 -7.25 -17.80
CA LEU A 258 0.25 -6.57 -16.50
C LEU A 258 -0.76 -7.27 -15.57
N HIS A 259 -1.93 -7.63 -16.09
CA HIS A 259 -2.98 -8.39 -15.37
C HIS A 259 -3.07 -9.83 -15.89
N TYR A 260 -1.94 -10.54 -15.91
CA TYR A 260 -1.91 -11.94 -16.32
C TYR A 260 -2.65 -12.82 -15.30
N GLY A 261 -3.67 -13.57 -15.75
CA GLY A 261 -4.46 -14.43 -14.86
C GLY A 261 -4.60 -15.88 -15.31
N LYS A 262 -3.83 -16.32 -16.32
CA LYS A 262 -3.92 -17.70 -16.80
C LYS A 262 -3.23 -18.68 -15.83
N ASN A 263 -2.13 -18.24 -15.21
CA ASN A 263 -1.42 -18.91 -14.12
C ASN A 263 -1.25 -20.43 -14.30
N ASP A 264 -0.95 -20.90 -15.51
CA ASP A 264 -0.87 -22.34 -15.81
C ASP A 264 0.32 -22.73 -16.70
N GLU A 265 1.19 -21.77 -17.06
CA GLU A 265 2.30 -22.04 -17.96
C GLU A 265 3.49 -22.69 -17.23
N PRO A 266 4.29 -23.53 -17.92
CA PRO A 266 5.46 -24.16 -17.32
C PRO A 266 6.55 -23.16 -16.95
N LEU A 267 7.17 -23.35 -15.78
CA LEU A 267 8.35 -22.58 -15.34
C LEU A 267 9.65 -23.03 -16.01
N ALA A 268 9.67 -24.23 -16.59
CA ALA A 268 10.85 -24.80 -17.22
C ALA A 268 11.38 -23.89 -18.35
N GLY A 269 12.65 -23.52 -18.29
CA GLY A 269 13.30 -22.64 -19.28
C GLY A 269 12.98 -21.15 -19.13
N ARG A 270 12.20 -20.74 -18.12
CA ARG A 270 11.91 -19.34 -17.82
C ARG A 270 12.99 -18.75 -16.92
N GLN A 271 13.34 -17.48 -17.14
CA GLN A 271 14.40 -16.80 -16.39
C GLN A 271 13.90 -16.23 -15.05
N VAL A 272 12.79 -15.48 -15.11
CA VAL A 272 12.21 -14.76 -13.97
C VAL A 272 10.77 -15.20 -13.75
N LEU A 273 10.31 -14.99 -12.52
CA LEU A 273 8.90 -15.01 -12.14
C LEU A 273 8.57 -13.66 -11.51
N LEU A 274 7.49 -13.05 -11.98
CA LEU A 274 6.84 -11.90 -11.37
C LEU A 274 5.58 -12.40 -10.67
N ILE A 275 5.48 -12.12 -9.38
CA ILE A 275 4.30 -12.40 -8.56
C ILE A 275 3.75 -11.07 -8.11
N ASP A 276 2.54 -10.77 -8.55
CA ASP A 276 1.75 -9.64 -8.06
C ASP A 276 0.53 -10.23 -7.36
N ALA A 277 0.55 -10.14 -6.03
CA ALA A 277 -0.43 -10.77 -5.17
C ALA A 277 -0.50 -10.12 -3.77
N GLY A 278 -1.72 -9.89 -3.32
CA GLY A 278 -2.01 -9.31 -2.00
C GLY A 278 -3.24 -9.93 -1.32
N ALA A 279 -3.14 -10.12 -0.01
CA ALA A 279 -4.20 -10.56 0.87
C ALA A 279 -5.21 -9.43 1.14
N GLU A 280 -6.45 -9.80 1.43
CA GLU A 280 -7.46 -8.93 2.03
C GLU A 280 -7.69 -9.35 3.48
N TRP A 281 -7.47 -8.43 4.42
CA TRP A 281 -7.72 -8.64 5.84
C TRP A 281 -8.91 -7.79 6.30
N ASN A 282 -10.02 -8.44 6.67
CA ASN A 282 -11.25 -7.75 7.10
C ASN A 282 -11.66 -6.60 6.16
N CYS A 283 -11.74 -6.88 4.86
CA CYS A 283 -12.05 -5.90 3.80
C CYS A 283 -10.94 -4.90 3.44
N TYR A 284 -9.81 -4.86 4.15
CA TYR A 284 -8.67 -4.00 3.79
C TYR A 284 -7.66 -4.77 2.95
N ALA A 285 -7.28 -4.18 1.81
CA ALA A 285 -6.36 -4.73 0.86
C ALA A 285 -4.89 -4.47 1.25
N SER A 286 -4.03 -5.31 0.73
CA SER A 286 -2.62 -5.02 0.47
C SER A 286 -2.33 -5.30 -1.00
N ASP A 287 -1.27 -4.71 -1.52
CA ASP A 287 -0.84 -4.88 -2.91
C ASP A 287 0.69 -4.99 -2.98
N VAL A 288 1.17 -6.15 -3.43
CA VAL A 288 2.60 -6.48 -3.34
C VAL A 288 3.04 -7.26 -4.56
N THR A 289 4.01 -6.68 -5.27
CA THR A 289 4.70 -7.32 -6.39
C THR A 289 6.15 -7.63 -6.06
N ARG A 290 6.59 -8.86 -6.35
CA ARG A 290 7.98 -9.31 -6.32
C ARG A 290 8.37 -9.98 -7.63
N THR A 291 9.54 -9.61 -8.15
CA THR A 291 10.16 -10.30 -9.29
C THR A 291 11.49 -10.91 -8.87
N PHE A 292 11.76 -12.16 -9.23
CA PHE A 292 12.98 -12.87 -8.86
C PHE A 292 13.37 -13.95 -9.88
N PRO A 293 14.63 -14.40 -9.93
CA PRO A 293 15.06 -15.45 -10.84
C PRO A 293 14.60 -16.81 -10.29
N ILE A 294 13.90 -17.60 -11.12
CA ILE A 294 13.33 -18.90 -10.72
C ILE A 294 14.42 -19.86 -10.21
N SER A 295 15.62 -19.77 -10.79
CA SER A 295 16.79 -20.57 -10.40
C SER A 295 17.43 -20.15 -9.07
N GLY A 296 17.14 -18.94 -8.57
CA GLY A 296 17.89 -18.29 -7.50
C GLY A 296 19.17 -17.59 -7.96
N THR A 297 19.41 -17.46 -9.26
CA THR A 297 20.56 -16.72 -9.82
C THR A 297 20.11 -15.94 -11.05
N TRP A 298 20.40 -14.63 -11.04
CA TRP A 298 20.05 -13.76 -12.14
C TRP A 298 20.85 -14.07 -13.41
N THR A 299 20.19 -13.92 -14.57
CA THR A 299 20.91 -13.68 -15.84
C THR A 299 21.40 -12.23 -15.88
N GLU A 300 22.36 -11.94 -16.77
CA GLU A 300 22.86 -10.58 -16.95
C GLU A 300 21.74 -9.61 -17.33
N GLU A 301 20.91 -10.01 -18.31
CA GLU A 301 19.80 -9.18 -18.79
C GLU A 301 18.72 -8.96 -17.72
N ALA A 302 18.35 -10.02 -16.97
CA ALA A 302 17.33 -9.89 -15.94
C ALA A 302 17.82 -9.03 -14.76
N LYS A 303 19.09 -9.20 -14.33
CA LYS A 303 19.69 -8.38 -13.28
C LYS A 303 19.74 -6.91 -13.67
N ALA A 304 20.15 -6.62 -14.91
CA ALA A 304 20.25 -5.25 -15.40
C ALA A 304 18.90 -4.51 -15.35
N ILE A 305 17.81 -5.19 -15.71
CA ILE A 305 16.46 -4.60 -15.62
C ILE A 305 15.98 -4.51 -14.18
N TYR A 306 16.24 -5.53 -13.37
CA TYR A 306 15.92 -5.51 -11.94
C TYR A 306 16.54 -4.30 -11.23
N ASP A 307 17.82 -4.03 -11.50
CA ASP A 307 18.56 -2.93 -10.86
C ASP A 307 18.02 -1.56 -11.25
N ILE A 308 17.53 -1.40 -12.48
CA ILE A 308 16.87 -0.17 -12.91
C ILE A 308 15.55 0.01 -12.16
N VAL A 309 14.73 -1.04 -12.06
CA VAL A 309 13.42 -0.98 -11.38
C VAL A 309 13.58 -0.78 -9.87
N GLU A 310 14.53 -1.46 -9.23
CA GLU A 310 14.88 -1.24 -7.82
C GLU A 310 15.31 0.21 -7.59
N LYS A 311 16.17 0.76 -8.46
CA LYS A 311 16.55 2.17 -8.42
C LYS A 311 15.37 3.10 -8.61
N MET A 312 14.44 2.81 -9.52
CA MET A 312 13.21 3.59 -9.69
C MET A 312 12.42 3.63 -8.38
N GLN A 313 12.20 2.46 -7.77
CA GLN A 313 11.40 2.31 -6.56
C GLN A 313 12.02 3.05 -5.38
N ASP A 314 13.27 2.75 -5.03
CA ASP A 314 13.96 3.36 -3.89
C ASP A 314 14.08 4.88 -4.01
N THR A 315 14.32 5.36 -5.23
CA THR A 315 14.49 6.79 -5.52
C THR A 315 13.17 7.55 -5.43
N VAL A 316 12.04 6.91 -5.78
CA VAL A 316 10.71 7.47 -5.61
C VAL A 316 10.28 7.43 -4.15
N ILE A 317 10.36 6.26 -3.50
CA ILE A 317 9.93 6.06 -2.10
C ILE A 317 10.65 7.05 -1.19
N SER A 318 11.96 7.22 -1.33
CA SER A 318 12.75 8.15 -0.51
C SER A 318 12.33 9.63 -0.59
N ARG A 319 11.51 10.02 -1.58
CA ARG A 319 10.98 11.37 -1.75
C ARG A 319 9.53 11.54 -1.30
N LEU A 320 8.85 10.47 -0.91
CA LEU A 320 7.46 10.54 -0.49
C LEU A 320 7.33 11.21 0.88
N LYS A 321 6.56 12.29 0.93
CA LYS A 321 6.18 13.03 2.12
C LYS A 321 4.94 13.89 1.83
N PRO A 322 4.25 14.42 2.84
CA PRO A 322 3.17 15.39 2.62
C PRO A 322 3.63 16.56 1.74
N GLY A 323 2.76 17.02 0.84
CA GLY A 323 3.05 18.12 -0.09
C GLY A 323 3.66 17.68 -1.44
N VAL A 324 4.18 16.46 -1.56
CA VAL A 324 4.67 15.93 -2.85
C VAL A 324 3.51 15.68 -3.81
N HIS A 325 3.66 16.04 -5.08
CA HIS A 325 2.74 15.55 -6.12
C HIS A 325 3.19 14.16 -6.60
N TYR A 326 2.32 13.17 -6.47
CA TYR A 326 2.61 11.80 -6.90
C TYR A 326 2.91 11.69 -8.41
N ARG A 327 2.32 12.56 -9.25
CA ARG A 327 2.66 12.66 -10.68
C ARG A 327 4.12 13.03 -10.94
N ASP A 328 4.74 13.85 -10.08
CA ASP A 328 6.13 14.26 -10.26
C ASP A 328 7.05 13.05 -9.99
N MET A 329 6.61 12.11 -9.14
CA MET A 329 7.28 10.83 -8.92
C MET A 329 7.13 9.86 -10.10
N GLN A 330 5.98 9.83 -10.78
CA GLN A 330 5.81 9.09 -12.04
C GLN A 330 6.82 9.57 -13.09
N VAL A 331 6.99 10.89 -13.26
CA VAL A 331 7.98 11.45 -14.19
C VAL A 331 9.40 11.07 -13.78
N LEU A 332 9.73 11.14 -12.49
CA LEU A 332 11.03 10.73 -11.97
C LEU A 332 11.35 9.26 -12.28
N ALA A 333 10.38 8.36 -12.09
CA ALA A 333 10.53 6.95 -12.44
C ALA A 333 10.81 6.77 -13.94
N HIS A 334 10.07 7.47 -14.82
CA HIS A 334 10.30 7.46 -16.27
C HIS A 334 11.68 8.02 -16.67
N VAL A 335 12.18 9.05 -15.98
CA VAL A 335 13.54 9.58 -16.19
C VAL A 335 14.59 8.52 -15.85
N ILE A 336 14.43 7.81 -14.73
CA ILE A 336 15.36 6.75 -14.31
C ILE A 336 15.31 5.58 -15.31
N ALA A 337 14.12 5.15 -15.72
CA ALA A 337 13.93 4.12 -16.73
C ALA A 337 14.61 4.49 -18.06
N ALA A 338 14.38 5.71 -18.57
CA ALA A 338 14.99 6.18 -19.81
C ALA A 338 16.53 6.17 -19.76
N ASN A 339 17.12 6.65 -18.65
CA ASN A 339 18.57 6.61 -18.45
C ASN A 339 19.10 5.18 -18.44
N GLY A 340 18.50 4.29 -17.64
CA GLY A 340 18.93 2.90 -17.55
C GLY A 340 18.83 2.17 -18.90
N LEU A 341 17.73 2.36 -19.63
CA LEU A 341 17.54 1.74 -20.95
C LEU A 341 18.50 2.32 -22.02
N LEU A 342 18.91 3.58 -21.90
CA LEU A 342 19.97 4.18 -22.72
C LEU A 342 21.34 3.59 -22.40
N GLU A 343 21.67 3.42 -21.12
CA GLU A 343 22.93 2.81 -20.67
C GLU A 343 23.06 1.36 -21.16
N LEU A 344 21.95 0.61 -21.17
CA LEU A 344 21.90 -0.75 -21.73
C LEU A 344 21.89 -0.78 -23.27
N GLY A 345 21.75 0.37 -23.93
CA GLY A 345 21.65 0.50 -25.38
C GLY A 345 20.33 -0.02 -25.98
N ILE A 346 19.33 -0.31 -25.15
CA ILE A 346 17.97 -0.68 -25.58
C ILE A 346 17.30 0.55 -26.22
N LEU A 347 17.41 1.69 -25.54
CA LEU A 347 17.13 3.00 -26.11
C LEU A 347 18.42 3.58 -26.70
N HIS A 348 18.30 4.35 -27.78
CA HIS A 348 19.44 5.01 -28.44
C HIS A 348 18.99 6.23 -29.26
N ASN A 349 19.94 6.91 -29.91
CA ASN A 349 19.68 8.02 -30.86
C ASN A 349 18.86 9.19 -30.30
N GLY A 350 18.90 9.43 -28.99
CA GLY A 350 18.21 10.54 -28.36
C GLY A 350 18.68 10.78 -26.93
N THR A 351 18.45 11.98 -26.46
CA THR A 351 18.55 12.33 -25.04
C THR A 351 17.31 11.82 -24.29
N VAL A 352 17.42 11.67 -22.96
CA VAL A 352 16.27 11.35 -22.09
C VAL A 352 15.10 12.30 -22.35
N ALA A 353 15.40 13.59 -22.51
CA ALA A 353 14.43 14.63 -22.80
C ALA A 353 13.62 14.35 -24.07
N GLU A 354 14.29 14.02 -25.17
CA GLU A 354 13.66 13.72 -26.46
C GLU A 354 12.83 12.44 -26.40
N ILE A 355 13.35 11.40 -25.74
CA ILE A 355 12.68 10.11 -25.58
C ILE A 355 11.39 10.25 -24.76
N LEU A 356 11.44 11.00 -23.66
CA LEU A 356 10.27 11.27 -22.82
C LEU A 356 9.24 12.11 -23.56
N LYS A 357 9.68 13.16 -24.27
CA LYS A 357 8.79 13.98 -25.10
C LYS A 357 8.12 13.16 -26.20
N ALA A 358 8.84 12.21 -26.78
CA ALA A 358 8.29 11.28 -27.76
C ALA A 358 7.37 10.23 -27.14
N GLY A 359 7.28 10.09 -25.81
CA GLY A 359 6.48 9.06 -25.15
C GLY A 359 7.04 7.64 -25.28
N THR A 360 8.28 7.48 -25.76
CA THR A 360 8.84 6.15 -26.09
C THR A 360 9.06 5.27 -24.86
N THR A 361 9.22 5.85 -23.67
CA THR A 361 9.35 5.09 -22.42
C THR A 361 8.11 4.24 -22.09
N LEU A 362 6.93 4.61 -22.62
CA LEU A 362 5.70 3.84 -22.47
C LEU A 362 5.73 2.47 -23.13
N ALA A 363 6.66 2.26 -24.07
CA ALA A 363 6.90 0.93 -24.63
C ALA A 363 7.34 -0.07 -23.56
N PHE A 364 7.95 0.45 -22.49
CA PHE A 364 8.60 -0.32 -21.43
C PHE A 364 7.96 -0.12 -20.07
N PHE A 365 7.38 1.05 -19.78
CA PHE A 365 6.68 1.31 -18.52
C PHE A 365 5.30 1.94 -18.82
N PRO A 366 4.29 1.12 -19.18
CA PRO A 366 3.02 1.59 -19.74
C PRO A 366 1.94 1.97 -18.71
N HIS A 367 2.13 1.66 -17.42
CA HIS A 367 1.14 1.92 -16.36
C HIS A 367 1.57 3.07 -15.44
N GLY A 368 0.68 3.44 -14.51
CA GLY A 368 0.98 4.42 -13.48
C GLY A 368 1.98 3.88 -12.43
N LEU A 369 2.62 4.80 -11.71
CA LEU A 369 3.58 4.45 -10.64
C LEU A 369 2.96 3.68 -9.47
N GLY A 370 1.65 3.77 -9.33
CA GLY A 370 0.89 3.22 -8.21
C GLY A 370 -0.47 3.88 -8.07
N HIS A 371 -1.17 3.55 -6.99
CA HIS A 371 -2.54 3.93 -6.65
C HIS A 371 -2.79 3.93 -5.14
N HIS A 372 -3.92 4.48 -4.70
CA HIS A 372 -4.33 4.37 -3.31
C HIS A 372 -4.72 2.93 -2.96
N VAL A 373 -4.46 2.51 -1.72
CA VAL A 373 -4.85 1.21 -1.16
C VAL A 373 -5.65 1.44 0.12
N GLY A 374 -6.67 0.62 0.35
CA GLY A 374 -7.53 0.70 1.53
C GLY A 374 -8.59 -0.39 1.49
N LEU A 375 -9.87 -0.03 1.51
CA LEU A 375 -10.98 -0.99 1.39
C LEU A 375 -11.08 -1.65 0.01
N GLU A 376 -10.39 -1.11 -0.99
CA GLU A 376 -10.14 -1.76 -2.27
C GLU A 376 -8.64 -1.69 -2.58
N VAL A 377 -8.17 -2.59 -3.45
CA VAL A 377 -6.79 -2.57 -3.97
C VAL A 377 -6.53 -1.27 -4.73
N HIS A 378 -7.41 -0.95 -5.68
CA HIS A 378 -7.49 0.37 -6.31
C HIS A 378 -8.52 1.19 -5.54
N ASP A 379 -8.09 1.80 -4.43
CA ASP A 379 -8.97 2.57 -3.56
C ASP A 379 -9.41 3.90 -4.20
N VAL A 380 -10.41 4.52 -3.59
CA VAL A 380 -11.04 5.74 -4.10
C VAL A 380 -10.07 6.91 -4.19
N LEU A 381 -10.27 7.77 -5.19
CA LEU A 381 -9.51 9.00 -5.39
C LEU A 381 -10.27 10.19 -4.81
N ASN A 382 -9.56 11.15 -4.21
CA ASN A 382 -10.13 12.45 -3.86
C ASN A 382 -10.24 13.36 -5.10
N ILE A 383 -11.08 12.98 -6.06
CA ILE A 383 -11.43 13.86 -7.18
C ILE A 383 -12.69 14.60 -6.77
N ARG A 384 -12.60 15.92 -6.61
CA ARG A 384 -13.79 16.78 -6.64
C ARG A 384 -14.34 16.68 -8.06
N ILE A 385 -15.33 15.82 -8.26
CA ILE A 385 -16.11 15.83 -9.49
C ILE A 385 -16.85 17.16 -9.50
N SER A 386 -16.29 18.18 -10.15
CA SER A 386 -17.10 19.33 -10.57
C SER A 386 -18.08 18.79 -11.59
N THR A 387 -19.35 18.77 -11.21
CA THR A 387 -20.46 18.25 -11.99
C THR A 387 -20.51 18.89 -13.39
N GLU A 388 -20.90 18.06 -14.37
CA GLU A 388 -21.29 18.38 -15.75
C GLU A 388 -20.17 18.61 -16.78
N ASP A 389 -19.03 19.23 -16.44
CA ASP A 389 -18.03 19.59 -17.46
C ASP A 389 -17.08 18.44 -17.90
N GLU A 390 -16.91 17.39 -17.09
CA GLU A 390 -15.92 16.34 -17.36
C GLU A 390 -16.48 15.15 -18.17
N GLN A 391 -17.78 14.87 -18.07
CA GLN A 391 -18.40 13.83 -18.91
C GLN A 391 -18.47 14.25 -20.38
N GLU A 392 -18.73 15.53 -20.69
CA GLU A 392 -18.72 16.03 -22.08
C GLU A 392 -17.28 16.16 -22.63
N ARG A 393 -16.31 16.60 -21.81
CA ARG A 393 -14.89 16.65 -22.23
C ARG A 393 -14.28 15.28 -22.51
N ARG A 394 -14.72 14.24 -21.80
CA ARG A 394 -14.34 12.83 -22.06
C ARG A 394 -14.71 12.35 -23.45
N PHE A 395 -15.80 12.85 -24.05
CA PHE A 395 -16.20 12.50 -25.42
C PHE A 395 -15.61 13.43 -26.48
N ALA A 396 -15.29 14.69 -26.14
CA ALA A 396 -14.74 15.67 -27.07
C ALA A 396 -13.23 15.51 -27.34
N ALA A 397 -12.43 15.11 -26.33
CA ALA A 397 -10.98 14.95 -26.47
C ALA A 397 -10.56 13.82 -27.43
N LEU A 398 -11.48 12.91 -27.78
CA LEU A 398 -11.26 11.84 -28.76
C LEU A 398 -11.36 12.32 -30.23
N LYS A 399 -11.78 13.57 -30.49
CA LYS A 399 -12.02 14.07 -31.86
C LYS A 399 -10.97 15.01 -32.44
N GLU A 400 -10.05 15.55 -31.65
CA GLU A 400 -9.09 16.56 -32.15
C GLU A 400 -7.62 16.14 -31.94
N SER A 401 -7.23 14.95 -32.40
CA SER A 401 -5.83 14.60 -32.61
C SER A 401 -5.34 15.13 -33.97
N SER A 402 -5.13 16.45 -34.09
CA SER A 402 -4.36 16.99 -35.21
C SER A 402 -3.84 18.39 -34.88
N LEU A 403 -2.61 18.53 -34.41
CA LEU A 403 -1.94 19.83 -34.52
C LEU A 403 -0.41 19.73 -34.68
N HIS A 404 0.04 20.31 -35.79
CA HIS A 404 1.42 20.60 -36.20
C HIS A 404 2.12 21.59 -35.27
N PHE A 405 3.46 21.48 -35.07
CA PHE A 405 4.31 22.67 -34.94
C PHE A 405 5.82 22.45 -35.22
N GLN A 406 6.49 23.49 -35.76
CA GLN A 406 7.89 23.54 -36.23
C GLN A 406 8.88 24.06 -35.16
N LEU A 407 10.16 23.66 -35.25
CA LEU A 407 11.28 24.15 -34.41
C LEU A 407 12.38 24.79 -35.29
N THR A 408 13.05 25.83 -34.78
CA THR A 408 14.24 26.44 -35.42
C THR A 408 15.54 26.06 -34.69
N HIS A 409 16.56 25.78 -35.50
CA HIS A 409 17.92 25.43 -35.13
C HIS A 409 18.69 26.60 -34.49
N LYS A 410 19.00 26.51 -33.20
CA LYS A 410 20.20 27.07 -32.57
C LYS A 410 20.31 26.52 -31.15
N ASP A 411 21.53 26.37 -30.66
CA ASP A 411 21.89 25.92 -29.30
C ASP A 411 22.24 24.43 -29.18
N LEU A 412 23.09 23.96 -30.09
CA LEU A 412 24.03 22.87 -29.85
C LEU A 412 25.43 23.50 -29.82
N ASP A 413 26.10 23.52 -28.66
CA ASP A 413 27.56 23.39 -28.53
C ASP A 413 27.98 23.32 -27.05
N GLY A 414 28.87 22.37 -26.73
CA GLY A 414 29.05 21.80 -25.40
C GLY A 414 30.08 22.44 -24.44
N LYS A 415 30.03 21.99 -23.17
CA LYS A 415 31.14 21.65 -22.23
C LYS A 415 30.61 21.50 -20.78
N SER A 416 31.17 20.52 -20.06
CA SER A 416 31.09 20.25 -18.60
C SER A 416 29.78 19.64 -18.03
N PHE A 417 29.73 18.31 -17.94
CA PHE A 417 28.60 17.51 -17.44
C PHE A 417 28.42 17.51 -15.90
N CYS A 418 29.04 18.45 -15.18
CA CYS A 418 28.67 18.75 -13.79
C CYS A 418 28.04 20.14 -13.60
N ASP A 419 27.97 20.98 -14.65
CA ASP A 419 27.48 22.37 -14.54
C ASP A 419 26.55 22.83 -15.67
N SER A 420 26.21 21.99 -16.66
CA SER A 420 25.31 22.37 -17.75
C SER A 420 23.93 21.70 -17.64
N ARG A 421 22.94 22.49 -17.20
CA ARG A 421 21.51 22.19 -17.08
C ARG A 421 20.90 21.77 -18.44
N PRO A 422 20.23 20.61 -18.56
CA PRO A 422 19.40 20.31 -19.73
C PRO A 422 18.07 21.08 -19.63
N SER A 423 17.85 22.03 -20.53
CA SER A 423 16.59 22.77 -20.66
C SER A 423 15.55 21.93 -21.39
N LEU A 424 14.73 21.18 -20.65
CA LEU A 424 13.45 20.63 -21.12
C LEU A 424 12.38 21.73 -21.07
N THR A 425 11.80 22.08 -22.22
CA THR A 425 10.94 23.27 -22.39
C THR A 425 9.46 23.01 -22.11
N SER A 426 8.87 23.83 -21.24
CA SER A 426 7.49 24.38 -21.23
C SER A 426 6.33 23.56 -21.84
N ASN A 427 5.90 22.48 -21.19
CA ASN A 427 4.51 22.27 -20.72
C ASN A 427 4.39 20.85 -20.12
N PRO A 428 4.49 20.66 -18.78
CA PRO A 428 4.43 19.33 -18.16
C PRO A 428 3.18 18.52 -18.52
N SER A 429 2.05 19.20 -18.78
CA SER A 429 0.74 18.61 -19.14
C SER A 429 0.79 17.67 -20.35
N GLU A 430 1.62 17.96 -21.35
CA GLU A 430 1.70 17.15 -22.57
C GLU A 430 2.41 15.81 -22.35
N LEU A 431 3.42 15.79 -21.46
CA LEU A 431 4.04 14.53 -21.03
C LEU A 431 3.01 13.69 -20.27
N TYR A 432 2.26 14.31 -19.34
CA TYR A 432 1.27 13.64 -18.50
C TYR A 432 0.11 13.01 -19.28
N ALA A 433 -0.37 13.66 -20.34
CA ALA A 433 -1.43 13.12 -21.20
C ALA A 433 -1.03 11.80 -21.88
N THR A 434 0.27 11.58 -22.10
CA THR A 434 0.79 10.36 -22.72
C THR A 434 0.77 9.17 -21.76
N PHE A 435 0.89 9.39 -20.45
CA PHE A 435 1.00 8.34 -19.42
C PHE A 435 -0.33 7.90 -18.78
N ASN A 436 -1.45 8.56 -19.09
CA ASN A 436 -2.69 8.42 -18.31
C ASN A 436 -3.86 8.00 -19.21
N ASN A 437 -4.06 6.69 -19.38
CA ASN A 437 -5.32 6.15 -19.92
C ASN A 437 -6.25 5.72 -18.75
N PRO A 438 -7.29 6.50 -18.44
CA PRO A 438 -8.18 6.24 -17.30
C PRO A 438 -9.06 4.99 -17.46
N ASP A 439 -9.16 4.42 -18.67
CA ASP A 439 -9.91 3.18 -18.92
C ASP A 439 -9.08 1.92 -18.63
N ILE A 440 -7.76 2.08 -18.46
CA ILE A 440 -6.81 0.96 -18.27
C ILE A 440 -6.07 1.06 -16.92
N CYS A 441 -5.85 2.27 -16.37
CA CYS A 441 -5.12 2.45 -15.11
C CYS A 441 -5.69 3.60 -14.26
N MET A 442 -5.97 3.33 -12.98
CA MET A 442 -6.47 4.30 -12.00
C MET A 442 -5.32 4.90 -11.17
N SER A 443 -4.32 5.50 -11.83
CA SER A 443 -3.21 6.11 -11.11
C SER A 443 -3.59 7.49 -10.51
N PRO A 444 -3.08 7.86 -9.31
CA PRO A 444 -3.15 9.20 -8.75
C PRO A 444 -2.21 10.16 -9.47
N ALA A 445 -1.42 9.72 -10.46
CA ALA A 445 -0.58 10.58 -11.28
C ALA A 445 -1.38 11.35 -12.36
N ARG A 446 -2.54 11.93 -12.02
CA ARG A 446 -3.36 12.76 -12.92
C ARG A 446 -2.98 14.23 -12.81
N GLU A 447 -3.26 15.00 -13.86
CA GLU A 447 -2.94 16.44 -13.93
C GLU A 447 -3.59 17.23 -12.77
N HIS A 448 -4.76 16.83 -12.32
CA HIS A 448 -5.50 17.52 -11.24
C HIS A 448 -5.46 16.81 -9.90
N SER A 449 -4.61 15.79 -9.74
CA SER A 449 -4.49 15.09 -8.46
C SER A 449 -3.90 15.99 -7.38
N PRO A 450 -4.45 15.95 -6.16
CA PRO A 450 -3.90 16.69 -5.03
C PRO A 450 -2.50 16.17 -4.65
N THR A 451 -1.79 16.95 -3.85
CA THR A 451 -0.56 16.52 -3.20
C THR A 451 -0.83 15.42 -2.18
N LEU A 452 0.21 14.63 -1.88
CA LEU A 452 0.18 13.63 -0.83
C LEU A 452 -0.08 14.30 0.53
N LYS A 453 -0.82 13.59 1.38
CA LYS A 453 -1.17 14.01 2.74
C LYS A 453 -0.88 12.88 3.70
N GLU A 454 -0.61 13.24 4.95
CA GLU A 454 -0.50 12.28 6.04
C GLU A 454 -1.76 11.39 6.11
N GLY A 455 -1.57 10.11 6.39
CA GLY A 455 -2.63 9.10 6.44
C GLY A 455 -3.02 8.52 5.08
N MET A 456 -2.50 9.03 3.96
CA MET A 456 -2.67 8.36 2.66
C MET A 456 -1.83 7.08 2.63
N VAL A 457 -2.43 5.97 2.18
CA VAL A 457 -1.72 4.75 1.80
C VAL A 457 -1.76 4.60 0.28
N ILE A 458 -0.59 4.39 -0.33
CA ILE A 458 -0.41 4.28 -1.79
C ILE A 458 0.60 3.18 -2.14
N THR A 459 0.46 2.54 -3.30
CA THR A 459 1.51 1.68 -3.87
C THR A 459 2.64 2.50 -4.49
N VAL A 460 3.82 1.90 -4.57
CA VAL A 460 4.92 2.33 -5.46
C VAL A 460 5.43 1.12 -6.22
N GLU A 461 4.98 0.99 -7.46
CA GLU A 461 5.08 -0.19 -8.32
C GLU A 461 5.74 0.08 -9.68
N PRO A 462 6.93 0.72 -9.76
CA PRO A 462 7.59 0.89 -11.05
C PRO A 462 7.86 -0.47 -11.72
N GLY A 463 7.81 -0.48 -13.05
CA GLY A 463 8.13 -1.68 -13.82
C GLY A 463 8.68 -1.41 -15.20
N ILE A 464 9.47 -2.36 -15.70
CA ILE A 464 9.99 -2.39 -17.07
C ILE A 464 9.59 -3.71 -17.71
N TYR A 465 8.90 -3.63 -18.85
CA TYR A 465 8.32 -4.76 -19.57
C TYR A 465 8.75 -4.78 -21.03
N PHE A 466 8.88 -5.99 -21.56
CA PHE A 466 9.19 -6.28 -22.95
C PHE A 466 7.97 -6.92 -23.61
N SER A 467 6.86 -6.18 -23.63
CA SER A 467 5.62 -6.65 -24.24
C SER A 467 5.77 -6.76 -25.75
N LYS A 468 5.90 -8.01 -26.24
CA LYS A 468 5.99 -8.30 -27.66
C LYS A 468 4.83 -7.67 -28.44
N PHE A 469 3.62 -7.74 -27.88
CA PHE A 469 2.43 -7.18 -28.51
C PHE A 469 2.54 -5.66 -28.69
N ALA A 470 2.88 -4.92 -27.63
CA ALA A 470 2.98 -3.46 -27.70
C ALA A 470 4.14 -3.03 -28.62
N LEU A 471 5.30 -3.65 -28.48
CA LEU A 471 6.48 -3.33 -29.27
C LEU A 471 6.26 -3.59 -30.76
N GLU A 472 5.82 -4.79 -31.15
CA GLU A 472 5.69 -5.16 -32.55
C GLU A 472 4.49 -4.51 -33.26
N ASN A 473 3.40 -4.23 -32.53
CA ASN A 473 2.19 -3.67 -33.14
C ASN A 473 2.12 -2.14 -33.12
N HIS A 474 2.91 -1.49 -32.29
CA HIS A 474 2.88 -0.03 -32.15
C HIS A 474 4.28 0.59 -32.23
N PHE A 475 5.09 0.46 -31.18
CA PHE A 475 6.31 1.27 -31.02
C PHE A 475 7.38 1.01 -32.08
N LEU A 476 7.55 -0.22 -32.57
CA LEU A 476 8.56 -0.55 -33.59
C LEU A 476 8.11 -0.23 -35.02
N LYS A 477 6.83 0.08 -35.23
CA LYS A 477 6.24 0.48 -36.52
C LYS A 477 6.14 1.99 -36.67
N ASP A 478 5.97 2.71 -35.56
CA ASP A 478 5.89 4.17 -35.56
C ASP A 478 7.29 4.80 -35.72
N PRO A 479 7.54 5.64 -36.75
CA PRO A 479 8.81 6.35 -36.91
C PRO A 479 9.19 7.25 -35.72
N VAL A 480 8.20 7.78 -34.99
CA VAL A 480 8.44 8.62 -33.80
C VAL A 480 9.18 7.84 -32.72
N HIS A 481 8.75 6.61 -32.46
CA HIS A 481 9.29 5.77 -31.39
C HIS A 481 10.44 4.88 -31.87
N SER A 482 10.30 4.27 -33.05
CA SER A 482 11.24 3.26 -33.56
C SER A 482 12.65 3.79 -33.80
N GLN A 483 12.81 5.09 -34.04
CA GLN A 483 14.13 5.72 -34.16
C GLN A 483 14.95 5.67 -32.86
N TYR A 484 14.26 5.55 -31.71
CA TYR A 484 14.86 5.51 -30.38
C TYR A 484 15.03 4.09 -29.83
N ILE A 485 14.54 3.04 -30.50
CA ILE A 485 14.56 1.66 -29.99
C ILE A 485 15.52 0.79 -30.81
N ASN A 486 16.56 0.28 -30.15
CA ASN A 486 17.56 -0.58 -30.79
C ASN A 486 17.03 -2.02 -30.84
N LYS A 487 16.51 -2.41 -32.00
CA LYS A 487 15.91 -3.74 -32.22
C LYS A 487 16.89 -4.90 -31.96
N ASP A 488 18.19 -4.71 -32.18
CA ASP A 488 19.17 -5.79 -32.01
C ASP A 488 19.56 -6.00 -30.56
N VAL A 489 19.65 -4.91 -29.78
CA VAL A 489 19.83 -5.01 -28.33
C VAL A 489 18.57 -5.50 -27.65
N LEU A 490 17.39 -4.97 -28.04
CA LEU A 490 16.08 -5.34 -27.50
C LEU A 490 15.84 -6.86 -27.52
N LYS A 491 16.23 -7.56 -28.59
CA LYS A 491 16.06 -9.02 -28.72
C LYS A 491 16.65 -9.81 -27.55
N LYS A 492 17.72 -9.31 -26.91
CA LYS A 492 18.36 -9.98 -25.77
C LYS A 492 17.47 -9.98 -24.52
N TYR A 493 16.65 -8.95 -24.36
CA TYR A 493 15.82 -8.72 -23.16
C TYR A 493 14.40 -9.27 -23.29
N MET A 494 13.94 -9.65 -24.49
CA MET A 494 12.57 -10.14 -24.71
C MET A 494 12.20 -11.35 -23.83
N ASN A 495 13.16 -12.19 -23.45
CA ASN A 495 12.94 -13.37 -22.60
C ASN A 495 12.82 -13.04 -21.10
N VAL A 496 13.26 -11.85 -20.68
CA VAL A 496 13.01 -11.34 -19.33
C VAL A 496 11.50 -11.18 -19.14
N GLY A 497 10.80 -10.71 -20.17
CA GLY A 497 9.37 -10.43 -20.13
C GLY A 497 9.08 -9.16 -19.34
N GLY A 498 9.35 -9.12 -18.05
CA GLY A 498 9.20 -7.91 -17.27
C GLY A 498 9.69 -8.03 -15.84
N VAL A 499 9.89 -6.87 -15.22
CA VAL A 499 10.19 -6.72 -13.79
C VAL A 499 9.29 -5.62 -13.25
N ARG A 500 8.62 -5.92 -12.14
CA ARG A 500 7.92 -4.96 -11.28
C ARG A 500 8.31 -5.23 -9.82
N ILE A 501 8.43 -4.16 -9.04
CA ILE A 501 8.64 -4.22 -7.60
C ILE A 501 7.67 -3.23 -6.98
N GLU A 502 6.85 -3.70 -6.05
CA GLU A 502 5.74 -2.91 -5.49
C GLU A 502 5.66 -3.05 -3.98
N ASP A 503 5.53 -1.91 -3.33
CA ASP A 503 5.38 -1.79 -1.88
C ASP A 503 4.21 -0.83 -1.57
N ASP A 504 3.46 -1.16 -0.51
CA ASP A 504 2.43 -0.32 0.12
C ASP A 504 3.09 0.69 1.08
N ILE A 505 2.89 1.97 0.79
CA ILE A 505 3.53 3.09 1.49
C ILE A 505 2.49 3.95 2.20
N LEU A 506 2.62 4.07 3.51
CA LEU A 506 1.89 5.03 4.33
C LEU A 506 2.64 6.37 4.34
N ILE A 507 1.95 7.46 3.97
CA ILE A 507 2.48 8.82 4.12
C ILE A 507 2.33 9.25 5.58
N THR A 508 3.45 9.54 6.23
CA THR A 508 3.50 10.03 7.61
C THR A 508 3.76 11.53 7.64
N ARG A 509 3.59 12.18 8.79
CA ARG A 509 3.84 13.62 8.97
C ARG A 509 5.14 14.14 8.33
N ASN A 510 6.23 13.38 8.45
CA ASN A 510 7.57 13.82 8.07
C ASN A 510 8.18 12.99 6.94
N GLY A 511 7.40 12.15 6.27
CA GLY A 511 7.93 11.21 5.28
C GLY A 511 6.96 10.10 4.96
N TYR A 512 7.44 8.86 5.08
CA TYR A 512 6.69 7.65 4.79
C TYR A 512 7.06 6.52 5.75
N ASP A 513 6.18 5.53 5.82
CA ASP A 513 6.39 4.22 6.44
C ASP A 513 6.09 3.16 5.37
N ASN A 514 6.99 2.19 5.18
CA ASN A 514 6.80 1.11 4.20
C ASN A 514 6.14 -0.06 4.92
N LEU A 515 4.86 -0.31 4.60
CA LEU A 515 4.06 -1.35 5.25
C LEU A 515 4.42 -2.75 4.74
N THR A 516 5.04 -2.84 3.56
CA THR A 516 5.37 -4.11 2.92
C THR A 516 6.68 -4.69 3.46
N THR A 517 6.57 -5.86 4.09
CA THR A 517 7.71 -6.61 4.64
C THR A 517 8.13 -7.80 3.77
N ALA A 518 7.50 -7.99 2.61
CA ALA A 518 7.80 -9.08 1.69
C ALA A 518 9.27 -9.02 1.21
N PRO A 519 10.03 -10.12 1.25
CA PRO A 519 11.43 -10.12 0.85
C PRO A 519 11.63 -9.66 -0.61
N LYS A 520 12.61 -8.79 -0.86
CA LYS A 520 13.05 -8.36 -2.20
C LYS A 520 14.58 -8.39 -2.31
N GLY A 521 15.10 -8.22 -3.52
CA GLY A 521 16.53 -8.17 -3.79
C GLY A 521 17.28 -9.39 -3.25
N GLU A 522 18.40 -9.16 -2.59
CA GLU A 522 19.23 -10.23 -2.03
C GLU A 522 18.51 -11.04 -0.93
N ASP A 523 17.57 -10.45 -0.18
CA ASP A 523 16.82 -11.17 0.86
C ASP A 523 15.97 -12.28 0.25
N ALA A 524 15.27 -11.97 -0.86
CA ALA A 524 14.53 -12.97 -1.62
C ALA A 524 15.44 -14.07 -2.18
N LEU A 525 16.63 -13.70 -2.68
CA LEU A 525 17.58 -14.67 -3.22
C LEU A 525 18.14 -15.60 -2.16
N ARG A 526 18.41 -15.12 -0.93
CA ARG A 526 18.88 -15.97 0.17
C ARG A 526 17.85 -17.03 0.50
N ILE A 527 16.56 -16.66 0.54
CA ILE A 527 15.45 -17.59 0.78
C ILE A 527 15.38 -18.64 -0.33
N ILE A 528 15.42 -18.24 -1.61
CA ILE A 528 15.41 -19.19 -2.75
C ILE A 528 16.63 -20.13 -2.70
N ARG A 529 17.77 -19.65 -2.21
CA ARG A 529 19.01 -20.44 -2.07
C ARG A 529 18.99 -21.37 -0.85
N GLY A 530 18.05 -21.21 0.07
CA GLY A 530 17.98 -21.98 1.31
C GLY A 530 19.11 -21.62 2.28
N GLU A 531 19.61 -20.38 2.21
CA GLU A 531 20.61 -19.87 3.14
C GLU A 531 19.91 -19.53 4.47
N GLU A 532 20.35 -20.15 5.58
CA GLU A 532 19.82 -19.83 6.91
C GLU A 532 20.05 -18.34 7.24
N GLU A 533 19.16 -17.75 8.05
CA GLU A 533 19.42 -16.47 8.72
C GLU A 533 20.57 -16.66 9.71
N GLY A 534 21.80 -16.72 9.19
CA GLY A 534 23.00 -16.82 9.99
C GLY A 534 23.09 -15.62 10.91
N SER A 535 23.26 -15.87 12.21
CA SER A 535 23.62 -14.88 13.21
C SER A 535 24.61 -13.87 12.62
N VAL A 536 24.18 -12.62 12.44
CA VAL A 536 25.03 -11.56 11.89
C VAL A 536 26.14 -11.30 12.90
N THR A 537 27.26 -11.98 12.74
CA THR A 537 28.54 -11.61 13.33
C THR A 537 29.37 -11.02 12.21
N GLY A 538 29.39 -9.68 12.16
CA GLY A 538 30.37 -8.91 11.41
C GLY A 538 30.04 -8.67 9.93
N PHE A 539 29.13 -7.74 9.66
CA PHE A 539 29.29 -6.86 8.50
C PHE A 539 29.24 -5.41 8.98
N ALA A 540 30.21 -4.62 8.52
CA ALA A 540 30.35 -3.22 8.86
C ALA A 540 29.11 -2.45 8.41
N LEU A 541 28.36 -1.92 9.37
CA LEU A 541 27.42 -0.83 9.17
C LEU A 541 28.18 0.33 8.52
N THR A 542 28.09 0.48 7.21
CA THR A 542 28.38 1.75 6.57
C THR A 542 27.24 2.69 6.94
N ASN A 543 27.58 3.73 7.70
CA ASN A 543 26.66 4.75 8.20
C ASN A 543 25.68 5.24 7.11
N ARG A 544 24.42 4.78 7.17
CA ARG A 544 23.26 5.48 6.65
C ARG A 544 22.17 5.50 7.71
N THR A 545 22.14 6.63 8.41
CA THR A 545 20.97 7.29 9.00
C THR A 545 20.07 6.42 9.90
N ILE A 546 20.54 6.15 11.12
CA ILE A 546 19.65 5.93 12.26
C ILE A 546 19.34 7.32 12.86
N ARG A 547 18.15 7.84 12.57
CA ARG A 547 17.44 8.77 13.45
C ARG A 547 15.98 8.33 13.49
N GLY A 548 15.58 7.78 14.64
CA GLY A 548 14.17 7.51 14.93
C GLY A 548 13.80 6.09 15.33
N MET A 549 14.61 5.38 16.11
CA MET A 549 14.14 4.22 16.88
C MET A 549 14.83 4.20 18.25
N GLN A 550 14.14 4.72 19.26
CA GLN A 550 14.39 4.35 20.66
C GLN A 550 13.12 3.68 21.17
N HIS A 551 13.15 2.34 21.19
CA HIS A 551 12.62 1.46 22.24
C HIS A 551 12.49 0.03 21.68
N LEU A 552 13.61 -0.69 21.64
CA LEU A 552 13.59 -2.16 21.59
C LEU A 552 13.36 -2.66 23.01
N LYS A 553 12.17 -3.19 23.29
CA LYS A 553 11.93 -4.05 24.46
C LYS A 553 12.39 -5.46 24.11
N ILE A 554 13.26 -6.01 24.96
CA ILE A 554 13.57 -7.43 24.99
C ILE A 554 12.37 -8.11 25.64
N GLU A 555 11.60 -8.88 24.86
CA GLU A 555 10.59 -9.78 25.39
C GLU A 555 11.24 -11.13 25.70
N ASP A 556 11.25 -11.49 26.99
CA ASP A 556 11.58 -12.84 27.44
C ASP A 556 10.50 -13.82 26.93
N ARG A 557 10.82 -14.56 25.86
CA ARG A 557 9.99 -15.67 25.40
C ARG A 557 10.15 -16.87 26.34
N GLY A 558 9.11 -17.12 27.14
CA GLY A 558 8.92 -18.41 27.81
C GLY A 558 8.60 -19.48 26.77
N VAL A 559 9.41 -20.54 26.73
CA VAL A 559 9.20 -21.73 25.90
C VAL A 559 8.17 -22.64 26.58
N LEU A 560 7.06 -22.94 25.91
CA LEU A 560 6.07 -23.96 26.31
C LEU A 560 6.48 -25.32 25.73
N ASP A 561 6.55 -26.35 26.57
CA ASP A 561 6.73 -27.74 26.11
C ASP A 561 5.38 -28.45 25.90
N TRP A 562 5.44 -29.50 25.10
CA TRP A 562 4.33 -30.27 24.54
C TRP A 562 3.64 -31.21 25.55
N ASN A 563 3.47 -30.81 26.81
CA ASN A 563 2.69 -31.57 27.82
C ASN A 563 2.00 -30.73 28.92
N GLY A 564 1.85 -29.41 28.76
CA GLY A 564 0.81 -28.63 29.47
C GLY A 564 0.82 -28.72 31.01
N LYS A 565 1.96 -28.57 31.68
CA LYS A 565 2.05 -28.41 33.14
C LYS A 565 2.96 -27.25 33.56
N MET A 566 2.42 -26.35 34.38
CA MET A 566 3.17 -25.25 35.02
C MET A 566 4.10 -25.79 36.13
N CYS A 567 5.38 -25.44 36.08
CA CYS A 567 6.32 -25.63 37.19
C CYS A 567 6.45 -24.33 38.00
N HIS A 568 6.07 -24.37 39.27
CA HIS A 568 6.36 -23.30 40.24
C HIS A 568 7.76 -23.51 40.84
N ALA A 569 8.61 -22.48 40.77
CA ALA A 569 9.85 -22.41 41.54
C ALA A 569 9.58 -21.74 42.90
N GLU A 570 9.96 -22.43 43.98
CA GLU A 570 9.82 -22.01 45.37
C GLU A 570 10.73 -20.82 45.70
N GLY A 571 10.13 -19.68 46.07
CA GLY A 571 10.82 -18.52 46.64
C GLY A 571 10.58 -18.41 48.14
N GLN A 572 11.64 -18.55 48.93
CA GLN A 572 11.61 -18.53 50.39
C GLN A 572 11.09 -17.22 51.00
N ARG A 573 10.36 -17.41 52.09
CA ARG A 573 9.70 -16.45 52.97
C ARG A 573 10.71 -15.66 53.81
N MET A 574 10.71 -14.33 53.75
CA MET A 574 11.14 -13.49 54.88
C MET A 574 10.10 -12.40 55.16
N GLN A 575 9.59 -12.42 56.40
CA GLN A 575 8.70 -11.43 56.97
C GLN A 575 9.47 -10.15 57.33
N LYS A 576 8.88 -8.97 57.10
CA LYS A 576 8.88 -7.88 58.08
C LYS A 576 7.68 -6.96 57.89
N LYS A 577 7.01 -6.68 59.01
CA LYS A 577 5.84 -5.82 59.21
C LYS A 577 6.23 -4.34 59.37
N MET A 578 5.19 -3.49 59.29
CA MET A 578 5.02 -2.09 59.74
C MET A 578 5.42 -1.03 58.69
N SER A 579 4.72 0.09 58.49
CA SER A 579 3.44 0.66 58.96
C SER A 579 3.27 2.05 58.31
N ASN A 580 2.13 2.30 57.67
CA ASN A 580 1.45 3.60 57.40
C ASN A 580 2.14 4.79 56.68
N PRO A 581 1.33 5.69 56.06
CA PRO A 581 1.64 6.43 54.82
C PRO A 581 2.05 7.89 55.07
N ILE A 582 2.56 8.59 54.04
CA ILE A 582 2.36 10.04 53.78
C ILE A 582 3.10 10.51 52.49
N SER A 583 2.33 11.25 51.67
CA SER A 583 2.62 12.34 50.70
C SER A 583 3.68 12.27 49.58
N ASP A 584 3.20 12.63 48.39
CA ASP A 584 3.76 13.53 47.36
C ASP A 584 5.17 14.10 47.61
N ASP A 585 6.09 13.87 46.67
CA ASP A 585 6.79 14.94 45.94
C ASP A 585 7.52 14.36 44.72
N THR A 586 7.14 14.87 43.56
CA THR A 586 7.90 14.93 42.32
C THR A 586 9.39 15.20 42.54
N ARG A 587 10.25 14.28 42.09
CA ARG A 587 11.61 14.63 41.64
C ARG A 587 12.19 13.53 40.75
N VAL A 588 12.21 13.85 39.45
CA VAL A 588 13.01 13.19 38.42
C VAL A 588 14.46 13.12 38.90
N ARG A 589 15.02 11.91 38.98
CA ARG A 589 16.46 11.66 39.14
C ARG A 589 16.92 10.72 38.04
N GLU A 590 17.78 11.25 37.18
CA GLU A 590 18.61 10.51 36.24
C GLU A 590 19.40 9.43 36.99
N TRP A 591 19.31 8.19 36.51
CA TRP A 591 20.20 7.11 36.95
C TRP A 591 21.29 6.92 35.91
N VAL A 592 22.52 7.31 36.28
CA VAL A 592 23.75 6.90 35.63
C VAL A 592 24.11 5.52 36.16
N LEU A 593 24.08 4.50 35.29
CA LEU A 593 24.56 3.16 35.62
C LEU A 593 26.09 3.11 35.48
N GLU A 594 26.78 3.16 36.62
CA GLU A 594 28.17 2.71 36.74
C GLU A 594 28.20 1.17 36.75
N GLN A 595 28.86 0.59 35.75
CA GLN A 595 29.20 -0.83 35.70
C GLN A 595 30.41 -1.06 36.60
N THR A 596 30.21 -1.67 37.77
CA THR A 596 31.30 -2.26 38.56
C THR A 596 31.39 -3.75 38.29
N GLU A 597 32.43 -4.14 37.56
CA GLU A 597 32.92 -5.52 37.48
C GLU A 597 33.38 -5.99 38.87
N ASN A 598 32.88 -7.14 39.31
CA ASN A 598 33.52 -7.92 40.38
C ASN A 598 33.50 -9.39 39.97
N GLY A 599 34.67 -9.89 39.57
CA GLY A 599 34.94 -11.32 39.46
C GLY A 599 35.88 -11.80 40.56
N ARG A 600 35.90 -13.14 40.69
CA ARG A 600 36.87 -14.04 41.39
C ARG A 600 36.46 -14.49 42.81
N ASN A 601 36.56 -15.76 43.21
CA ASN A 601 37.53 -16.82 42.86
C ASN A 601 36.96 -18.24 43.02
N GLY A 602 37.33 -19.14 42.11
CA GLY A 602 37.44 -20.59 42.32
C GLY A 602 38.90 -21.01 42.07
N LYS A 603 39.45 -21.88 42.93
CA LYS A 603 40.87 -22.29 43.00
C LYS A 603 41.17 -23.61 42.25
N GLY A 604 42.44 -23.75 41.82
CA GLY A 604 43.15 -25.01 41.51
C GLY A 604 43.53 -25.11 40.03
N GLY A 605 44.78 -24.86 39.60
CA GLY A 605 45.96 -25.75 39.66
C GLY A 605 46.00 -26.57 38.35
N ASP A 606 47.04 -26.69 37.52
CA ASP A 606 48.48 -26.43 37.55
C ASP A 606 49.00 -26.34 36.09
N CYS A 607 50.27 -25.94 35.95
CA CYS A 607 51.22 -26.14 34.83
C CYS A 607 51.41 -25.02 33.77
N PHE A 608 52.63 -24.44 33.82
CA PHE A 608 53.34 -23.46 32.97
C PHE A 608 54.04 -24.13 31.73
N PRO A 609 54.88 -23.43 30.89
CA PRO A 609 54.91 -22.04 30.36
C PRO A 609 55.24 -21.95 28.83
N ILE A 610 55.56 -20.72 28.34
CA ILE A 610 56.42 -20.31 27.16
C ILE A 610 55.61 -19.87 25.91
N SER A 611 55.80 -18.73 25.22
CA SER A 611 56.62 -17.50 25.34
C SER A 611 56.20 -16.42 24.30
N LYS A 612 56.14 -15.16 24.75
CA LYS A 612 56.70 -13.90 24.17
C LYS A 612 56.96 -13.76 22.64
N GLU A 613 56.47 -12.64 22.10
CA GLU A 613 57.13 -11.63 21.22
C GLU A 613 56.17 -10.42 21.13
N GLU A 614 56.37 -9.27 21.79
CA GLU A 614 57.20 -8.07 21.50
C GLU A 614 57.03 -7.43 20.10
N GLY A 615 56.59 -6.15 20.07
CA GLY A 615 56.44 -5.37 18.83
C GLY A 615 55.91 -3.93 18.95
N LEU A 616 56.62 -3.09 19.73
CA LEU A 616 56.84 -1.62 19.61
C LEU A 616 55.71 -0.56 19.44
N MET A 617 55.84 0.41 20.35
CA MET A 617 55.26 1.77 20.43
C MET A 617 55.41 2.67 19.20
N LYS A 618 54.50 3.66 19.06
CA LYS A 618 54.85 5.10 19.13
C LYS A 618 53.62 5.98 19.41
N ALA A 619 53.89 7.11 20.07
CA ALA A 619 53.01 7.90 20.92
C ALA A 619 52.79 9.35 20.41
N PHE A 620 51.55 9.86 20.58
CA PHE A 620 51.10 11.24 20.93
C PHE A 620 51.49 12.47 20.04
N PRO A 621 50.85 13.67 20.19
CA PRO A 621 49.68 14.05 21.02
C PRO A 621 48.60 14.94 20.36
N PHE A 622 47.45 14.93 21.06
CA PHE A 622 46.40 15.94 21.19
C PHE A 622 46.83 17.43 21.11
N ARG A 623 46.01 18.27 20.45
CA ARG A 623 45.85 19.69 20.78
C ARG A 623 44.39 20.15 20.60
N ARG A 624 43.78 20.56 21.72
CA ARG A 624 42.54 21.36 21.81
C ARG A 624 42.86 22.86 21.66
N LYS A 625 42.01 23.59 20.93
CA LYS A 625 41.62 25.02 21.12
C LYS A 625 40.20 25.11 20.50
N ARG A 626 39.11 25.34 21.26
CA ARG A 626 38.55 26.64 21.68
C ARG A 626 38.68 27.72 20.60
N GLU A 627 37.66 27.86 19.77
CA GLU A 627 36.61 28.90 19.86
C GLU A 627 35.28 28.32 19.37
#